data_AF-A0A3P7ZN56-F1
#
_entry.id   AF-A0A3P7ZN56-F1
#
_cell.length_a   1.000
_cell.length_b   1.000
_cell.length_c   1.000
_cell.angle_alpha   90.00
_cell.angle_beta   90.00
_cell.angle_gamma   90.00
#
_symmetry.space_group_name_H-M   'P 1'
#
loop_
_entity.id
_entity.type
_entity.pdbx_description
1 polymer ?
#
loop_
_entity_poly.entity_id
_entity_poly.type
_entity_poly.pdbx_seq_one_letter_code
_entity_poly.pdbx_strand_id
1 'polypeptide(L)'
;MQYFYHEKQSTRQLCYPQAVHAKTGDILRLRDSVRVNSIDGEPNFACICRLFNDPKTGKKKFFSSTFGAPLASVLWYYTPMQVKADSSLVPPVFERELLASKHMDIIPLDTVDEIVWVL
;
A
#
# COMPACT_ATOMS: atom_id res chain seq x y z
N MET A 1 1.85 -32.83 11.35
CA MET A 1 1.33 -31.45 11.25
C MET A 1 1.72 -30.90 9.90
N GLN A 2 0.76 -30.49 9.09
CA GLN A 2 1.01 -29.86 7.81
C GLN A 2 0.98 -28.35 8.02
N TYR A 3 2.16 -27.74 8.11
CA TYR A 3 2.33 -26.31 8.42
C TYR A 3 1.94 -25.39 7.26
N PHE A 4 1.84 -25.93 6.04
CA PHE A 4 1.62 -25.16 4.82
C PHE A 4 0.35 -25.62 4.11
N TYR A 5 -0.60 -24.70 3.98
CA TYR A 5 -1.82 -24.87 3.20
C TYR A 5 -1.67 -24.08 1.90
N HIS A 6 -1.78 -24.75 0.76
CA HIS A 6 -1.71 -24.12 -0.57
C HIS A 6 -2.99 -24.44 -1.34
N GLU A 7 -4.01 -23.59 -1.16
CA GLU A 7 -5.33 -23.80 -1.76
C GLU A 7 -5.32 -23.54 -3.29
N LYS A 8 -4.46 -22.65 -3.76
CA LYS A 8 -4.19 -22.37 -5.19
C LYS A 8 -2.73 -22.02 -5.39
N GLN A 9 -2.13 -22.51 -6.48
CA GLN A 9 -0.78 -22.14 -6.88
C GLN A 9 -0.76 -20.63 -7.17
N SER A 10 0.08 -19.89 -6.44
CA SER A 10 0.25 -18.45 -6.63
C SER A 10 0.63 -18.15 -8.09
N THR A 11 -0.07 -17.20 -8.71
CA THR A 11 0.33 -16.72 -10.04
C THR A 11 1.66 -16.00 -9.88
N ARG A 12 2.71 -16.49 -10.56
CA ARG A 12 4.05 -15.87 -10.49
C ARG A 12 3.98 -14.45 -11.05
N GLN A 13 4.43 -13.48 -10.27
CA GLN A 13 4.55 -12.08 -10.67
C GLN A 13 6.01 -11.63 -10.49
N LEU A 14 6.48 -10.77 -11.39
CA LEU A 14 7.76 -10.09 -11.23
C LEU A 14 7.61 -9.02 -10.15
N CYS A 15 8.40 -9.17 -9.08
CA CYS A 15 8.48 -8.20 -8.00
C CYS A 15 9.75 -7.36 -8.15
N TYR A 16 9.66 -6.08 -7.82
CA TYR A 16 10.75 -5.11 -7.91
C TYR A 16 11.18 -4.67 -6.51
N PRO A 17 12.48 -4.41 -6.29
CA PRO A 17 12.97 -3.94 -4.99
C PRO A 17 12.66 -2.46 -4.74
N GLN A 18 12.45 -1.69 -5.81
CA GLN A 18 12.19 -0.26 -5.77
C GLN A 18 11.37 0.19 -6.98
N ALA A 19 10.73 1.35 -6.86
CA ALA A 19 10.01 2.04 -7.93
C ALA A 19 10.28 3.54 -7.86
N VAL A 20 10.07 4.24 -8.97
CA VAL A 20 10.17 5.71 -9.03
C VAL A 20 8.77 6.29 -8.81
N HIS A 21 8.64 7.20 -7.86
CA HIS A 21 7.40 7.90 -7.56
C HIS A 21 7.03 8.82 -8.72
N ALA A 22 5.83 8.65 -9.29
CA ALA A 22 5.45 9.32 -10.52
C ALA A 22 5.32 10.84 -10.39
N LYS A 23 4.99 11.36 -9.20
CA LYS A 23 4.74 12.79 -8.96
C LYS A 23 6.01 13.56 -8.54
N THR A 24 6.87 12.95 -7.73
CA THR A 24 8.04 13.62 -7.13
C THR A 24 9.38 13.14 -7.70
N GLY A 25 9.42 11.96 -8.32
CA GLY A 25 10.67 11.31 -8.76
C GLY A 25 11.43 10.59 -7.64
N ASP A 26 10.91 10.59 -6.41
CA ASP A 26 11.53 9.90 -5.27
C ASP A 26 11.57 8.38 -5.48
N ILE A 27 12.46 7.71 -4.75
CA ILE A 27 12.59 6.25 -4.81
C ILE A 27 11.72 5.62 -3.72
N LEU A 28 10.67 4.92 -4.14
CA LEU A 28 9.85 4.06 -3.28
C LEU A 28 10.54 2.72 -3.09
N ARG A 29 10.63 2.26 -1.84
CA ARG A 29 11.24 1.00 -1.44
C ARG A 29 10.29 0.18 -0.58
N LEU A 30 10.62 -1.10 -0.44
CA LEU A 30 9.95 -1.95 0.53
C LEU A 30 10.14 -1.38 1.93
N ARG A 31 9.07 -1.42 2.73
CA ARG A 31 8.95 -0.88 4.10
C ARG A 31 8.87 0.63 4.22
N ASP A 32 8.94 1.37 3.11
CA ASP A 32 8.60 2.78 3.17
C ASP A 32 7.14 2.92 3.61
N SER A 33 6.92 3.83 4.55
CA SER A 33 5.56 4.25 4.88
C SER A 33 5.18 5.37 3.93
N VAL A 34 3.95 5.34 3.45
CA VAL A 34 3.45 6.27 2.44
C VAL A 34 2.10 6.83 2.83
N ARG A 35 1.86 8.07 2.43
CA ARG A 35 0.52 8.63 2.36
C ARG A 35 -0.09 8.26 1.02
N VAL A 36 -1.31 7.76 1.07
CA VAL A 36 -2.10 7.33 -0.08
C VAL A 36 -3.31 8.26 -0.19
N ASN A 37 -3.53 8.78 -1.39
CA ASN A 37 -4.67 9.65 -1.67
C ASN A 37 -5.97 8.87 -1.47
N SER A 38 -6.95 9.53 -0.84
CA SER A 38 -8.28 8.99 -0.61
C SER A 38 -9.34 9.82 -1.31
N ILE A 39 -10.39 9.17 -1.78
CA ILE A 39 -11.50 9.83 -2.49
C ILE A 39 -12.32 10.72 -1.53
N ASP A 40 -12.32 10.41 -0.24
CA ASP A 40 -13.04 11.12 0.81
C ASP A 40 -12.27 12.32 1.41
N GLY A 41 -11.05 12.57 0.95
CA GLY A 41 -10.20 13.67 1.41
C GLY A 41 -9.43 13.40 2.71
N GLU A 42 -9.72 12.30 3.41
CA GLU A 42 -8.97 11.90 4.60
C GLU A 42 -7.68 11.18 4.19
N PRO A 43 -6.53 11.51 4.79
CA PRO A 43 -5.27 10.86 4.45
C PRO A 43 -5.28 9.40 4.90
N ASN A 44 -4.98 8.48 3.97
CA ASN A 44 -4.70 7.10 4.31
C ASN A 44 -3.19 6.87 4.38
N PHE A 45 -2.76 6.00 5.28
CA PHE A 45 -1.34 5.70 5.50
C PHE A 45 -1.10 4.21 5.37
N ALA A 46 -0.02 3.82 4.69
CA ALA A 46 0.27 2.41 4.48
C ALA A 46 1.78 2.13 4.44
N CYS A 47 2.17 0.88 4.74
CA CYS A 47 3.53 0.40 4.62
C CYS A 47 3.68 -0.46 3.36
N ILE A 48 4.63 -0.12 2.48
CA ILE A 48 4.88 -0.88 1.25
C ILE A 48 5.45 -2.26 1.58
N CYS A 49 4.76 -3.32 1.17
CA CYS A 49 5.20 -4.70 1.38
C CYS A 49 5.87 -5.31 0.16
N ARG A 50 5.35 -5.03 -1.05
CA ARG A 50 5.87 -5.51 -2.34
C ARG A 50 5.55 -4.51 -3.44
N LEU A 51 6.41 -4.45 -4.45
CA LEU A 51 6.21 -3.67 -5.68
C LEU A 51 6.19 -4.64 -6.86
N PHE A 52 5.21 -4.52 -7.75
CA PHE A 52 5.04 -5.43 -8.89
C PHE A 52 4.21 -4.76 -9.99
N ASN A 53 4.21 -5.35 -11.19
CA ASN A 53 3.30 -4.96 -12.26
C ASN A 53 2.18 -5.99 -12.38
N ASP A 54 0.93 -5.57 -12.59
CA ASP A 54 -0.13 -6.50 -12.96
C ASP A 54 -0.17 -6.69 -14.49
N PRO A 55 0.25 -7.84 -15.04
CA PRO A 55 0.24 -8.07 -16.48
C PRO A 55 -1.17 -8.03 -17.09
N LYS A 56 -2.24 -8.16 -16.28
CA LYS A 56 -3.63 -8.18 -16.78
C LYS A 56 -4.19 -6.78 -17.07
N THR A 57 -3.67 -5.75 -16.41
CA THR A 57 -4.09 -4.35 -16.63
C THR A 57 -3.44 -3.73 -17.87
N GLY A 58 -2.42 -4.39 -18.44
CA GLY A 58 -1.83 -4.03 -19.72
C GLY A 58 -2.75 -4.36 -20.91
N LYS A 59 -3.80 -3.58 -21.15
CA LYS A 59 -4.60 -3.65 -22.39
C LYS A 59 -4.81 -2.28 -23.04
N LYS A 60 -4.08 -2.08 -24.17
CA LYS A 60 -4.34 -1.24 -25.36
C LYS A 60 -4.97 0.15 -25.13
N LYS A 61 -4.13 1.19 -24.99
CA LYS A 61 -4.43 2.52 -25.55
C LYS A 61 -3.16 3.20 -26.09
N PHE A 62 -3.06 3.19 -27.43
CA PHE A 62 -2.31 4.06 -28.35
C PHE A 62 -0.81 4.35 -28.16
N PHE A 63 -0.20 4.19 -26.99
CA PHE A 63 1.25 4.28 -26.81
C PHE A 63 1.73 3.12 -25.93
N SER A 64 2.68 2.36 -26.49
CA SER A 64 3.22 1.10 -26.00
C SER A 64 3.92 1.22 -24.64
N SER A 65 3.30 0.71 -23.57
CA SER A 65 4.02 0.13 -22.44
C SER A 65 3.71 -1.37 -22.39
N THR A 66 4.73 -2.18 -22.65
CA THR A 66 4.68 -3.66 -22.54
C THR A 66 4.57 -4.12 -21.07
N PHE A 67 4.69 -3.19 -20.13
CA PHE A 67 4.58 -3.43 -18.69
C PHE A 67 3.17 -3.04 -18.22
N GLY A 68 2.50 -3.95 -17.52
CA GLY A 68 1.19 -3.70 -16.90
C GLY A 68 1.25 -2.61 -15.83
N ALA A 69 0.10 -2.25 -15.25
CA ALA A 69 0.03 -1.14 -14.30
C ALA A 69 0.93 -1.41 -13.07
N PRO A 70 1.70 -0.40 -12.61
CA PRO A 70 2.55 -0.54 -11.45
C PRO A 70 1.72 -0.51 -10.17
N LEU A 71 1.85 -1.54 -9.34
CA LEU A 71 1.09 -1.75 -8.12
C LEU A 71 2.01 -1.96 -6.92
N ALA A 72 1.48 -1.69 -5.73
CA ALA A 72 2.07 -2.09 -4.46
C ALA A 72 1.07 -2.92 -3.65
N SER A 73 1.56 -3.97 -2.98
CA SER A 73 0.82 -4.53 -1.85
C SER A 73 1.23 -3.76 -0.60
N VAL A 74 0.27 -3.36 0.21
CA VAL A 74 0.51 -2.52 1.38
C VAL A 74 -0.17 -3.07 2.63
N LEU A 75 0.37 -2.74 3.81
CA LEU A 75 -0.32 -2.90 5.09
C LEU A 75 -0.85 -1.55 5.54
N TRP A 76 -2.14 -1.47 5.84
CA TRP A 76 -2.76 -0.22 6.25
C TRP A 76 -2.41 0.15 7.70
N TYR A 77 -2.12 1.44 7.90
CA TYR A 77 -2.21 2.10 9.20
C TYR A 77 -3.57 2.78 9.31
N TYR A 78 -4.09 2.86 10.55
CA TYR A 78 -5.32 3.59 10.84
C TYR A 78 -5.06 4.73 11.80
N THR A 79 -5.65 5.88 11.55
CA THR A 79 -5.74 6.92 12.58
C THR A 79 -6.73 6.46 13.66
N PRO A 80 -6.60 6.97 14.90
CA PRO A 80 -7.57 6.67 15.96
C PRO A 80 -9.01 7.01 15.58
N MET A 81 -9.23 8.03 14.74
CA MET A 81 -10.55 8.40 14.23
C MET A 81 -11.17 7.36 13.27
N GLN A 82 -10.33 6.61 12.56
CA GLN A 82 -10.77 5.54 11.64
C GLN A 82 -11.14 4.25 12.39
N VAL A 83 -10.70 4.09 13.65
CA VAL A 83 -11.00 2.92 14.47
C VAL A 83 -12.26 3.18 15.29
N LYS A 84 -13.31 2.38 15.05
CA LYS A 84 -14.52 2.36 15.87
C LYS A 84 -14.24 1.68 17.21
N ALA A 85 -13.59 2.38 18.14
CA ALA A 85 -13.35 1.92 19.49
C ALA A 85 -14.37 2.51 20.47
N ASP A 86 -14.82 1.73 21.45
CA ASP A 86 -15.59 2.23 22.57
C ASP A 86 -14.73 3.21 23.38
N SER A 87 -15.26 4.42 23.59
CA SER A 87 -14.54 5.60 24.11
C SER A 87 -13.93 5.39 25.50
N SER A 88 -14.29 4.31 26.20
CA SER A 88 -13.88 3.99 27.57
C SER A 88 -12.53 3.28 27.68
N LEU A 89 -11.94 2.80 26.59
CA LEU A 89 -10.68 2.04 26.58
C LEU A 89 -9.55 2.72 25.77
N VAL A 90 -9.77 3.95 25.31
CA VAL A 90 -8.81 4.64 24.43
C VAL A 90 -7.81 5.43 25.28
N PRO A 91 -6.52 5.07 25.31
CA PRO A 91 -5.48 5.93 25.88
C PRO A 91 -5.47 7.31 25.18
N PRO A 92 -4.82 8.34 25.74
CA PRO A 92 -4.81 9.66 25.11
C PRO A 92 -4.36 9.56 23.65
N VAL A 93 -5.28 9.92 22.74
CA VAL A 93 -5.07 9.94 21.30
C VAL A 93 -4.09 11.05 20.98
N PHE A 94 -2.95 10.70 20.37
CA PHE A 94 -2.05 11.71 19.82
C PHE A 94 -2.47 12.03 18.39
N GLU A 95 -2.45 13.32 18.02
CA GLU A 95 -2.90 13.80 16.70
C GLU A 95 -2.21 13.14 15.51
N ARG A 96 -1.00 12.60 15.71
CA ARG A 96 -0.18 11.94 14.67
C ARG A 96 0.02 10.44 14.91
N GLU A 97 -0.76 9.86 15.81
CA GLU A 97 -0.70 8.43 16.08
C GLU A 97 -1.25 7.60 14.91
N LEU A 98 -0.56 6.51 14.60
CA LEU A 98 -0.96 5.55 13.59
C LEU A 98 -0.98 4.14 14.19
N LEU A 99 -2.11 3.46 14.01
CA LEU A 99 -2.36 2.12 14.50
C LEU A 99 -2.04 1.12 13.38
N ALA A 100 -0.97 0.34 13.57
CA ALA A 100 -0.59 -0.71 12.63
C ALA A 100 -1.65 -1.82 12.59
N SER A 101 -2.00 -2.26 11.38
CA SER A 101 -2.98 -3.34 11.18
C SER A 101 -2.37 -4.53 10.43
N LYS A 102 -3.11 -5.65 10.40
CA LYS A 102 -2.84 -6.79 9.52
C LYS A 102 -3.60 -6.70 8.19
N HIS A 103 -4.31 -5.61 7.94
CA HIS A 103 -5.10 -5.45 6.73
C HIS A 103 -4.17 -5.17 5.56
N MET A 104 -4.02 -6.18 4.70
CA MET A 104 -3.22 -6.11 3.49
C MET A 104 -4.12 -5.90 2.29
N ASP A 105 -3.73 -4.97 1.42
CA ASP A 105 -4.44 -4.69 0.17
C ASP A 105 -3.47 -4.36 -0.97
N ILE A 106 -3.99 -4.17 -2.18
CA ILE A 106 -3.22 -3.78 -3.37
C ILE A 106 -3.68 -2.40 -3.82
N ILE A 107 -2.73 -1.49 -3.98
CA ILE A 107 -2.98 -0.13 -4.49
C ILE A 107 -2.19 0.12 -5.78
N PRO A 108 -2.71 0.95 -6.69
CA PRO A 108 -1.92 1.54 -7.77
C PRO A 108 -0.78 2.43 -7.21
N LEU A 109 0.39 2.44 -7.85
CA LEU A 109 1.49 3.29 -7.38
C LEU A 109 1.25 4.79 -7.58
N ASP A 110 0.36 5.19 -8.48
CA ASP A 110 0.03 6.59 -8.75
C ASP A 110 -0.89 7.21 -7.67
N THR A 111 -1.50 6.40 -6.81
CA THR A 111 -2.26 6.88 -5.65
C THR A 111 -1.38 7.27 -4.47
N VAL A 112 -0.09 6.92 -4.48
CA VAL A 112 0.88 7.40 -3.50
C VAL A 112 1.07 8.91 -3.69
N ASP A 113 1.01 9.67 -2.60
CA ASP A 113 1.23 11.12 -2.60
C ASP A 113 2.64 11.48 -2.14
N GLU A 114 3.10 10.87 -1.04
CA GLU A 114 4.41 11.14 -0.45
C GLU A 114 4.88 9.97 0.43
N ILE A 115 6.20 9.90 0.64
CA ILE A 115 6.82 9.03 1.64
C ILE A 115 6.70 9.73 3.00
N VAL A 116 6.30 8.99 4.04
CA VAL A 116 6.19 9.48 5.41
C VAL A 116 7.04 8.64 6.35
N TRP A 117 7.42 9.23 7.49
CA TRP A 117 8.14 8.52 8.55
C TRP A 117 7.19 8.15 9.68
N VAL A 118 7.11 6.86 9.97
CA VAL A 118 6.42 6.30 11.14
C VAL A 118 7.50 5.82 12.11
N LEU A 119 7.44 6.31 13.36
CA LEU A 119 8.46 6.12 14.40
C LEU A 119 8.04 5.07 15.43
#